data_AF-A0A3T0LW28-F1
#
_entry.id   AF-A0A3T0LW28-F1
#
_cell.length_a   1.000
_cell.length_b   1.000
_cell.length_c   1.000
_cell.angle_alpha   90.00
_cell.angle_beta   90.00
_cell.angle_gamma   90.00
#
_symmetry.space_group_name_H-M   'P 1'
#
loop_
_entity.id
_entity.type
_entity.pdbx_description
1 polymer ?
#
loop_
_entity_poly.entity_id
_entity_poly.type
_entity_poly.pdbx_seq_one_letter_code
_entity_poly.pdbx_strand_id
1 'polypeptide(L)' 'MFNPEKVKGFSKLDKEGREVFRRFCEKFYKAWEHPEDHVPTSVKRIDSKYLKVVLSDGDWLHILKDGSWY' A
#
# COMPACT_ATOMS: atom_id res chain seq x y z
N MET A 1 -1.26 -6.91 -14.06
CA MET A 1 -0.16 -6.68 -13.09
C MET A 1 -0.34 -5.28 -12.52
N PHE A 2 -0.57 -5.16 -11.23
CA PHE A 2 -0.82 -3.86 -10.59
C PHE A 2 0.43 -2.97 -10.63
N ASN A 3 0.24 -1.67 -10.89
CA ASN A 3 1.36 -0.72 -10.90
C ASN A 3 1.32 0.19 -9.67
N PRO A 4 2.14 -0.07 -8.63
CA PRO A 4 2.14 0.71 -7.39
C PRO A 4 2.55 2.17 -7.60
N GLU A 5 3.24 2.49 -8.69
CA GLU A 5 3.72 3.85 -8.95
C GLU A 5 2.62 4.81 -9.38
N LYS A 6 1.49 4.28 -9.86
CA LYS A 6 0.30 5.06 -10.22
C LYS A 6 -0.58 5.40 -9.01
N VAL A 7 -0.30 4.83 -7.84
CA VAL A 7 -1.08 5.03 -6.62
C VAL A 7 -0.89 6.45 -6.11
N LYS A 8 -2.00 7.12 -5.78
CA LYS A 8 -1.98 8.51 -5.34
C LYS A 8 -1.18 8.64 -4.05
N GLY A 9 -0.09 9.41 -4.10
CA GLY A 9 0.80 9.65 -2.96
C GLY A 9 2.08 8.82 -2.95
N PHE A 10 2.21 7.81 -3.81
CA PHE A 10 3.45 7.01 -3.93
C PHE A 10 4.69 7.87 -4.20
N SER A 11 4.57 8.84 -5.12
CA SER A 11 5.67 9.76 -5.45
C SER A 11 6.11 10.64 -4.29
N LYS A 12 5.23 10.86 -3.29
CA LYS A 12 5.52 11.65 -2.08
C LYS A 12 6.23 10.84 -0.99
N LEU A 13 6.30 9.52 -1.13
CA LEU A 13 7.05 8.66 -0.22
C LEU A 13 8.56 8.82 -0.46
N ASP A 14 9.31 8.69 0.62
CA ASP A 14 10.76 8.51 0.59
C ASP A 14 11.15 7.12 0.04
N LYS A 15 12.45 6.88 -0.17
CA LYS A 15 12.95 5.63 -0.76
C LYS A 15 12.53 4.39 0.04
N GLU A 16 12.61 4.44 1.37
CA GLU A 16 12.20 3.33 2.23
C GLU A 16 10.68 3.11 2.13
N GLY A 17 9.89 4.18 2.24
CA GLY A 17 8.43 4.10 2.10
C GLY A 17 7.98 3.49 0.77
N ARG A 18 8.66 3.82 -0.34
CA ARG A 18 8.37 3.23 -1.65
C ARG A 18 8.68 1.73 -1.69
N GLU A 19 9.77 1.30 -1.09
CA GLU A 19 10.13 -0.13 -0.99
C GLU A 19 9.11 -0.91 -0.16
N VAL A 20 8.74 -0.36 1.01
CA VAL A 20 7.72 -0.98 1.89
C VAL A 20 6.39 -1.10 1.16
N PHE A 21 5.95 -0.05 0.46
CA PHE A 21 4.71 -0.09 -0.30
C PHE A 21 4.74 -1.10 -1.44
N ARG A 22 5.86 -1.23 -2.16
CA ARG A 22 6.02 -2.25 -3.22
C ARG A 22 5.90 -3.66 -2.64
N ARG A 23 6.59 -3.95 -1.54
CA ARG A 23 6.50 -5.24 -0.84
C ARG A 23 5.08 -5.52 -0.35
N PHE A 24 4.41 -4.52 0.21
CA PHE A 24 3.00 -4.61 0.57
C PHE A 24 2.15 -5.02 -0.63
N CYS A 25 2.28 -4.33 -1.77
CA CYS A 25 1.50 -4.66 -2.97
C CYS A 25 1.76 -6.11 -3.42
N GLU A 26 3.01 -6.56 -3.46
CA GLU A 26 3.32 -7.94 -3.83
C GLU A 26 2.67 -8.98 -2.89
N LYS A 27 2.69 -8.73 -1.57
CA LYS A 27 2.03 -9.60 -0.59
C LYS A 27 0.50 -9.51 -0.68
N PHE A 28 -0.04 -8.30 -0.84
CA PHE A 28 -1.47 -8.02 -0.94
C PHE A 28 -2.10 -8.78 -2.10
N TYR A 29 -1.54 -8.64 -3.31
CA TYR A 29 -2.05 -9.35 -4.50
C TYR A 29 -1.83 -10.87 -4.47
N LYS A 30 -1.02 -11.39 -3.53
CA LYS A 30 -0.86 -12.83 -3.30
C LYS A 30 -1.76 -13.37 -2.18
N ALA A 31 -2.13 -12.53 -1.20
CA ALA A 31 -2.88 -12.94 -0.02
C ALA A 31 -4.40 -12.88 -0.25
N TRP A 32 -4.86 -12.01 -1.14
CA TRP A 32 -6.28 -11.84 -1.45
C TRP A 32 -6.68 -12.69 -2.64
N GLU A 33 -7.82 -13.37 -2.54
CA GLU A 33 -8.39 -14.20 -3.62
C GLU A 33 -8.94 -13.32 -4.76
N HIS A 34 -9.53 -12.17 -4.42
CA HIS A 34 -10.04 -11.15 -5.35
C HIS A 34 -9.44 -9.76 -5.04
N PRO A 35 -8.15 -9.52 -5.38
CA PRO A 35 -7.48 -8.25 -5.07
C PRO A 35 -7.97 -7.07 -5.92
N GLU A 36 -8.74 -7.34 -6.97
CA GLU A 36 -9.33 -6.34 -7.87
C GLU A 36 -10.48 -5.54 -7.24
N ASP A 37 -11.15 -6.10 -6.23
CA ASP A 37 -12.20 -5.39 -5.47
C ASP A 37 -11.61 -4.46 -4.41
N HIS A 38 -10.38 -4.75 -3.98
CA HIS A 38 -9.69 -4.07 -2.88
C HIS A 38 -8.41 -3.36 -3.34
N VAL A 39 -8.43 -2.76 -4.54
CA VAL A 39 -7.23 -2.16 -5.15
C VAL A 39 -6.72 -0.97 -4.33
N PRO A 40 -5.41 -0.87 -4.03
CA PRO A 40 -4.85 0.30 -3.38
C PRO A 40 -5.01 1.57 -4.23
N THR A 41 -5.76 2.55 -3.74
CA THR A 41 -6.05 3.81 -4.45
C THR A 41 -5.16 4.96 -3.99
N SER A 42 -4.77 4.98 -2.71
CA SER A 42 -3.90 6.01 -2.15
C SER A 42 -2.95 5.46 -1.08
N VAL A 43 -1.76 6.04 -1.00
CA VAL A 43 -0.78 5.76 0.07
C VAL A 43 -0.27 7.07 0.67
N LYS A 44 -0.14 7.11 1.99
CA LYS A 44 0.39 8.26 2.74
C LYS A 44 1.24 7.80 3.92
N ARG A 45 2.41 8.44 4.12
CA ARG A 45 3.22 8.29 5.34
C ARG A 45 2.55 9.07 6.48
N ILE A 46 2.33 8.41 7.62
CA ILE A 46 1.82 9.04 8.84
C ILE A 46 2.95 9.11 9.87
N ASP A 47 3.33 10.34 10.24
CA ASP A 47 4.27 10.70 11.32
C ASP A 47 5.48 9.76 11.44
N SER A 48 6.08 9.42 10.29
CA SER A 48 7.24 8.54 10.15
C SER A 48 7.09 7.10 10.67
N LYS A 49 5.96 6.73 11.27
CA LYS A 49 5.73 5.42 11.91
C LYS A 49 5.29 4.34 10.93
N TYR A 50 4.36 4.67 10.02
CA TYR A 50 3.72 3.69 9.14
C TYR A 50 3.23 4.32 7.83
N LEU A 51 2.84 3.46 6.88
CA LEU A 51 2.10 3.88 5.69
C LEU A 51 0.63 3.54 5.88
N LYS A 52 -0.23 4.53 5.66
CA LYS A 52 -1.67 4.33 5.52
C LYS A 52 -1.97 4.12 4.05
N VAL A 53 -2.60 3.01 3.72
CA VAL A 53 -3.07 2.70 2.37
C VAL A 53 -4.59 2.69 2.37
N VAL A 54 -5.21 3.42 1.44
CA VAL A 54 -6.66 3.40 1.23
C VAL A 54 -6.95 2.53 0.01
N LEU A 55 -7.95 1.67 0.13
CA LEU A 55 -8.38 0.73 -0.89
C LEU A 55 -9.58 1.30 -1.68
N SER A 56 -10.05 0.60 -2.71
CA SER A 56 -11.14 1.05 -3.59
C SER A 56 -12.53 0.95 -2.97
N ASP A 57 -12.71 0.03 -2.05
CA ASP A 57 -13.93 -0.21 -1.25
C ASP A 57 -14.17 0.83 -0.15
N GLY A 58 -13.18 1.70 0.11
CA GLY A 58 -13.21 2.72 1.16
C GLY A 58 -12.51 2.30 2.46
N ASP A 59 -12.05 1.05 2.55
CA ASP A 59 -11.24 0.59 3.68
C ASP A 59 -9.82 1.13 3.61
N TRP A 60 -9.13 1.03 4.73
CA TRP A 60 -7.73 1.41 4.80
C TRP A 60 -6.93 0.46 5.68
N LEU A 61 -5.66 0.30 5.33
CA LEU A 61 -4.73 -0.63 5.96
C LEU A 61 -3.55 0.13 6.57
N HIS A 62 -3.13 -0.36 7.73
CA HIS A 62 -1.94 0.09 8.42
C HIS A 62 -0.73 -0.76 8.02
N ILE A 63 0.14 -0.24 7.17
CA ILE A 63 1.30 -0.99 6.66
C ILE A 63 2.52 -0.77 7.55
N LEU A 64 3.07 -1.89 8.04
CA LEU A 64 4.28 -1.97 8.83
C LEU A 64 5.54 -1.97 7.93
N LYS A 65 6.71 -1.74 8.53
CA LYS A 65 7.99 -1.65 7.81
C LYS A 65 8.39 -2.93 7.07
N ASP A 66 7.89 -4.08 7.50
CA ASP A 66 8.13 -5.38 6.87
C ASP A 66 7.14 -5.68 5.73
N GLY A 67 6.23 -4.75 5.44
CA GLY A 67 5.19 -4.86 4.41
C GLY A 67 3.97 -5.68 4.84
N SER A 68 3.87 -6.06 6.11
CA SER A 68 2.65 -6.64 6.69
C SER A 68 1.64 -5.55 7.03
N TRP A 69 0.36 -5.91 7.16
CA TRP A 69 -0.73 -4.96 7.40
C TRP A 69 -1.77 -5.49 8.38
N TYR A 70 -2.51 -4.57 8.99
CA TYR A 70 -3.71 -4.80 9.81
C TYR A 70 -4.66 -3.60 9.73
#